data_AF-A0A7Y4ZIQ4-F1
#
_entry.id   AF-A0A7Y4ZIQ4-F1
#
_cell.length_a   1.000
_cell.length_b   1.000
_cell.length_c   1.000
_cell.angle_alpha   90.00
_cell.angle_beta   90.00
_cell.angle_gamma   90.00
#
_symmetry.space_group_name_H-M   'P 1'
#
loop_
_entity.id
_entity.type
_entity.pdbx_description
1 polymer ?
#
loop_
_entity_poly.entity_id
_entity_poly.type
_entity_poly.pdbx_seq_one_letter_code
_entity_poly.pdbx_strand_id
1 'polypeptide(L)'
;MFRPTRAEIAAMVAEGLAGADDVVQRAWARLAMPPAEWECEGAPDGERFWVVGRIAAEIVWYNHIEEGFNRSPCRSERVIGEYRCNQSTFAELLARLPEAHEAERFAQDAPDDVVPACLREGGHIERRQTTYWDLVSRDGSPVRVHFAGVAERRFHGPTFDAVSLFDEHEVLAHHHEPSARVYASGMREVQEAAREALAAYLEGDPGLLRRRDEYVAGTRAQVDDGFGCILQGPESVAREVAEVLQKAGAAASVIAHAPPGARYRALVLGRSFIVASAFRFSARAASRTSR
;
A
#
# COMPACT_ATOMS: atom_id res chain seq x y z
N MET A 1 16.41 -23.91 -10.19
CA MET A 1 16.51 -22.44 -10.10
C MET A 1 15.83 -21.86 -11.33
N PHE A 2 14.88 -20.94 -11.14
CA PHE A 2 14.13 -20.32 -12.23
C PHE A 2 14.97 -19.18 -12.84
N ARG A 3 15.20 -19.23 -14.16
CA ARG A 3 15.86 -18.14 -14.89
C ARG A 3 14.84 -17.52 -15.83
N PRO A 4 14.40 -16.28 -15.58
CA PRO A 4 13.41 -15.65 -16.44
C PRO A 4 13.99 -15.38 -17.82
N THR A 5 13.14 -15.52 -18.82
CA THR A 5 13.36 -15.07 -20.18
C THR A 5 13.39 -13.54 -20.26
N ARG A 6 13.91 -13.02 -21.37
CA ARG A 6 13.87 -11.59 -21.67
C ARG A 6 12.45 -11.01 -21.61
N ALA A 7 11.46 -11.77 -22.08
CA ALA A 7 10.06 -11.35 -22.10
C ALA A 7 9.48 -11.27 -20.67
N GLU A 8 9.80 -12.24 -19.82
CA GLU A 8 9.38 -12.22 -18.41
C GLU A 8 10.00 -11.05 -17.65
N ILE A 9 11.29 -10.74 -17.86
CA ILE A 9 11.92 -9.55 -17.28
C ILE A 9 11.25 -8.26 -17.76
N ALA A 10 10.96 -8.15 -19.05
CA ALA A 10 10.26 -7.00 -19.59
C ALA A 10 8.86 -6.85 -18.98
N ALA A 11 8.16 -7.96 -18.75
CA ALA A 11 6.85 -7.97 -18.09
C ALA A 11 6.95 -7.52 -16.63
N MET A 12 7.93 -7.99 -15.86
CA MET A 12 8.17 -7.56 -14.48
C MET A 12 8.47 -6.05 -14.38
N VAL A 13 9.28 -5.52 -15.30
CA VAL A 13 9.55 -4.08 -15.39
C VAL A 13 8.27 -3.30 -15.73
N ALA A 14 7.48 -3.77 -16.69
CA ALA A 14 6.23 -3.12 -17.08
C ALA A 14 5.20 -3.12 -15.95
N GLU A 15 5.10 -4.22 -15.20
CA GLU A 15 4.24 -4.34 -14.03
C GLU A 15 4.63 -3.33 -12.93
N GLY A 16 5.92 -3.24 -12.60
CA GLY A 16 6.39 -2.26 -11.61
C GLY A 16 6.18 -0.81 -12.05
N LEU A 17 6.31 -0.52 -13.36
CA LEU A 17 6.05 0.81 -13.90
C LEU A 17 4.57 1.20 -13.92
N ALA A 18 3.67 0.24 -14.11
CA ALA A 18 2.24 0.51 -14.20
C ALA A 18 1.69 1.21 -12.93
N GLY A 19 2.30 0.94 -11.76
CA GLY A 19 1.97 1.58 -10.50
C GLY A 19 2.72 2.88 -10.22
N ALA A 20 3.84 3.14 -10.89
CA ALA A 20 4.71 4.28 -10.60
C ALA A 20 4.15 5.59 -11.15
N ASP A 21 4.41 6.70 -10.46
CA ASP A 21 3.91 8.02 -10.88
C ASP A 21 4.50 8.48 -12.22
N ASP A 22 3.79 9.38 -12.91
CA ASP A 22 4.19 9.91 -14.23
C ASP A 22 5.62 10.47 -14.26
N VAL A 23 6.03 11.15 -13.19
CA VAL A 23 7.38 11.72 -13.08
C VAL A 23 8.43 10.62 -12.98
N VAL A 24 8.13 9.55 -12.25
CA VAL A 24 8.97 8.36 -12.08
C VAL A 24 9.02 7.55 -13.38
N GLN A 25 7.88 7.37 -14.07
CA GLN A 25 7.85 6.71 -15.38
C GLN A 25 8.66 7.49 -16.42
N ARG A 26 8.53 8.83 -16.47
CA ARG A 26 9.36 9.67 -17.34
C ARG A 26 10.83 9.61 -16.97
N ALA A 27 11.15 9.52 -15.68
CA ALA A 27 12.52 9.31 -15.22
C ALA A 27 13.07 7.98 -15.72
N TRP A 28 12.35 6.89 -15.44
CA TRP A 28 12.71 5.57 -15.88
C TRP A 28 12.89 5.47 -17.40
N ALA A 29 12.03 6.09 -18.20
CA ALA A 29 12.16 6.09 -19.65
C ALA A 29 13.51 6.65 -20.16
N ARG A 30 14.16 7.54 -19.40
CA ARG A 30 15.50 8.07 -19.71
C ARG A 30 16.63 7.12 -19.26
N LEU A 31 16.34 6.25 -18.31
CA LEU A 31 17.30 5.34 -17.65
C LEU A 31 17.23 3.92 -18.22
N ALA A 32 16.09 3.56 -18.83
CA ALA A 32 15.78 2.22 -19.29
C ALA A 32 16.72 1.76 -20.40
N MET A 33 17.05 0.48 -20.37
CA MET A 33 17.80 -0.22 -21.41
C MET A 33 17.01 -1.45 -21.86
N PRO A 34 17.12 -1.88 -23.13
CA PRO A 34 16.61 -3.17 -23.52
C PRO A 34 17.23 -4.27 -22.64
N PRO A 35 16.44 -5.21 -22.08
CA PRO A 35 17.00 -6.20 -21.17
C PRO A 35 18.11 -7.01 -21.84
N ALA A 36 19.27 -7.09 -21.19
CA ALA A 36 20.45 -7.79 -21.69
C ALA A 36 21.22 -8.46 -20.55
N GLU A 37 21.84 -9.62 -20.82
CA GLU A 37 22.59 -10.37 -19.80
C GLU A 37 24.03 -9.88 -19.68
N TRP A 38 24.44 -9.51 -18.47
CA TRP A 38 25.78 -9.00 -18.15
C TRP A 38 26.45 -9.92 -17.12
N GLU A 39 27.78 -9.99 -17.15
CA GLU A 39 28.55 -10.71 -16.13
C GLU A 39 28.59 -9.92 -14.83
N CYS A 40 28.63 -10.58 -13.67
CA CYS A 40 28.70 -9.91 -12.38
C CYS A 40 29.94 -10.30 -11.58
N GLU A 41 30.68 -9.29 -11.14
CA GLU A 41 31.84 -9.46 -10.27
C GLU A 41 31.40 -10.01 -8.92
N GLY A 42 32.06 -11.08 -8.47
CA GLY A 42 31.73 -11.79 -7.23
C GLY A 42 30.52 -12.71 -7.31
N ALA A 43 29.88 -12.87 -8.47
CA ALA A 43 28.81 -13.83 -8.65
C ALA A 43 29.34 -15.28 -8.64
N PRO A 44 28.57 -16.25 -8.12
CA PRO A 44 28.91 -17.67 -8.20
C PRO A 44 29.09 -18.10 -9.66
N ASP A 45 30.11 -18.91 -9.93
CA ASP A 45 30.33 -19.60 -11.22
C ASP A 45 30.31 -18.72 -12.49
N GLY A 46 30.59 -17.40 -12.36
CA GLY A 46 30.54 -16.47 -13.48
C GLY A 46 29.12 -16.23 -14.02
N GLU A 47 28.11 -16.38 -13.15
CA GLU A 47 26.70 -16.22 -13.50
C GLU A 47 26.40 -14.84 -14.11
N ARG A 48 25.42 -14.81 -15.03
CA ARG A 48 25.01 -13.61 -15.74
C ARG A 48 23.61 -13.20 -15.33
N PHE A 49 23.38 -11.89 -15.30
CA PHE A 49 22.14 -11.31 -14.83
C PHE A 49 21.54 -10.31 -15.81
N TRP A 50 20.23 -10.18 -15.78
CA TRP A 50 19.50 -9.27 -16.66
C TRP A 50 19.65 -7.83 -16.21
N VAL A 51 20.34 -7.00 -16.99
CA VAL A 51 20.41 -5.55 -16.83
C VAL A 51 19.26 -4.90 -17.60
N VAL A 52 18.54 -3.99 -16.94
CA VAL A 52 17.32 -3.35 -17.47
C VAL A 52 17.39 -1.82 -17.49
N GLY A 53 18.42 -1.22 -16.90
CA GLY A 53 18.60 0.23 -16.92
C GLY A 53 19.93 0.69 -16.34
N ARG A 54 20.22 1.98 -16.49
CA ARG A 54 21.44 2.63 -16.00
C ARG A 54 21.11 3.98 -15.38
N ILE A 55 21.62 4.21 -14.17
CA ILE A 55 21.46 5.44 -13.40
C ILE A 55 22.85 5.99 -13.11
N ALA A 56 23.25 7.01 -13.88
CA ALA A 56 24.61 7.55 -13.84
C ALA A 56 25.68 6.43 -13.99
N ALA A 57 26.47 6.19 -12.93
CA ALA A 57 27.53 5.17 -12.89
C ALA A 57 27.04 3.79 -12.41
N GLU A 58 25.76 3.63 -12.08
CA GLU A 58 25.18 2.38 -11.60
C GLU A 58 24.28 1.74 -12.66
N ILE A 59 24.12 0.43 -12.57
CA ILE A 59 23.19 -0.36 -13.38
C ILE A 59 22.10 -0.96 -12.51
N VAL A 60 20.92 -1.08 -13.12
CA VAL A 60 19.75 -1.73 -12.54
C VAL A 60 19.63 -3.12 -13.16
N TRP A 61 19.61 -4.16 -12.33
CA TRP A 61 19.67 -5.54 -12.78
C TRP A 61 18.80 -6.47 -11.94
N TYR A 62 18.40 -7.61 -12.50
CA TYR A 62 17.59 -8.64 -11.83
C TYR A 62 18.45 -9.84 -11.46
N ASN A 63 18.50 -10.12 -10.15
CA ASN A 63 19.13 -11.30 -9.58
C ASN A 63 18.10 -12.44 -9.55
N HIS A 64 18.24 -13.43 -10.43
CA HIS A 64 17.33 -14.57 -10.50
C HIS A 64 17.62 -15.67 -9.46
N ILE A 65 18.75 -15.59 -8.76
CA ILE A 65 19.07 -16.49 -7.64
C ILE A 65 18.27 -16.07 -6.40
N GLU A 66 18.17 -14.75 -6.18
CA GLU A 66 17.53 -14.13 -5.02
C GLU A 66 16.15 -13.54 -5.34
N GLU A 67 15.70 -13.66 -6.60
CA GLU A 67 14.42 -13.19 -7.11
C GLU A 67 14.16 -11.69 -6.84
N GLY A 68 15.13 -10.82 -7.14
CA GLY A 68 15.02 -9.39 -6.85
C GLY A 68 15.85 -8.44 -7.72
N PHE A 69 15.41 -7.20 -7.79
CA PHE A 69 16.10 -6.11 -8.49
C PHE A 69 17.14 -5.43 -7.60
N ASN A 70 18.28 -5.11 -8.22
CA ASN A 70 19.46 -4.58 -7.56
C ASN A 70 20.03 -3.37 -8.31
N ARG A 71 20.80 -2.55 -7.58
CA ARG A 71 21.66 -1.49 -8.12
C ARG A 71 23.09 -1.76 -7.73
N SER A 72 23.98 -1.73 -8.70
CA SER A 72 25.42 -1.90 -8.47
C SER A 72 26.20 -0.95 -9.38
N PRO A 73 27.44 -0.55 -9.01
CA PRO A 73 28.32 0.19 -9.91
C PRO A 73 28.55 -0.55 -11.24
N CYS A 74 28.65 0.19 -12.34
CA CYS A 74 29.10 -0.34 -13.63
C CYS A 74 30.63 -0.37 -13.61
N ARG A 75 31.24 -1.57 -13.62
CA ARG A 75 32.70 -1.69 -13.57
C ARG A 75 33.34 -1.40 -14.92
N SER A 76 32.81 -2.01 -15.95
CA SER A 76 33.16 -1.82 -17.36
C SER A 76 31.93 -2.09 -18.22
N GLU A 77 32.06 -1.94 -19.54
CA GLU A 77 30.99 -2.31 -20.46
C GLU A 77 30.62 -3.79 -20.27
N ARG A 78 29.35 -4.06 -19.98
CA ARG A 78 28.79 -5.40 -19.76
C ARG A 78 29.23 -6.13 -18.49
N VAL A 79 29.79 -5.42 -17.50
CA VAL A 79 30.16 -5.99 -16.20
C VAL A 79 29.51 -5.23 -15.03
N ILE A 80 28.71 -5.96 -14.26
CA ILE A 80 28.15 -5.53 -12.97
C ILE A 80 29.28 -5.57 -11.94
N GLY A 81 29.58 -4.45 -11.30
CA GLY A 81 30.76 -4.33 -10.43
C GLY A 81 30.60 -4.88 -9.02
N GLU A 82 29.40 -5.29 -8.62
CA GLU A 82 29.16 -5.84 -7.29
C GLU A 82 27.92 -6.73 -7.28
N TYR A 83 28.09 -7.97 -6.83
CA TYR A 83 26.98 -8.89 -6.56
C TYR A 83 26.21 -8.46 -5.29
N ARG A 84 24.88 -8.49 -5.36
CA ARG A 84 23.99 -8.12 -4.25
C ARG A 84 22.80 -9.07 -4.16
N CYS A 85 22.33 -9.30 -2.93
CA CYS A 85 21.23 -10.22 -2.60
C CYS A 85 19.96 -9.50 -2.14
N ASN A 86 19.62 -8.34 -2.71
CA ASN A 86 18.34 -7.72 -2.36
C ASN A 86 17.21 -8.45 -3.06
N GLN A 87 16.15 -8.74 -2.32
CA GLN A 87 14.89 -9.31 -2.80
C GLN A 87 13.88 -8.21 -3.13
N SER A 88 14.38 -7.05 -3.58
CA SER A 88 13.52 -5.90 -3.84
C SER A 88 12.74 -6.09 -5.13
N THR A 89 11.45 -5.78 -5.11
CA THR A 89 10.64 -5.71 -6.32
C THR A 89 11.08 -4.52 -7.19
N PHE A 90 10.67 -4.50 -8.46
CA PHE A 90 10.96 -3.36 -9.33
C PHE A 90 10.30 -2.07 -8.83
N ALA A 91 9.08 -2.16 -8.29
CA ALA A 91 8.37 -1.02 -7.72
C ALA A 91 9.12 -0.41 -6.51
N GLU A 92 9.67 -1.25 -5.62
CA GLU A 92 10.49 -0.79 -4.50
C GLU A 92 11.78 -0.10 -4.95
N LEU A 93 12.38 -0.58 -6.05
CA LEU A 93 13.53 0.09 -6.66
C LEU A 93 13.15 1.47 -7.20
N LEU A 94 12.04 1.58 -7.94
CA LEU A 94 11.53 2.85 -8.46
C LEU A 94 11.22 3.85 -7.35
N ALA A 95 10.70 3.40 -6.21
CA ALA A 95 10.41 4.24 -5.06
C ALA A 95 11.67 4.92 -4.46
N ARG A 96 12.87 4.41 -4.75
CA ARG A 96 14.15 4.99 -4.31
C ARG A 96 14.72 6.03 -5.29
N LEU A 97 14.06 6.30 -6.41
CA LEU A 97 14.50 7.33 -7.35
C LEU A 97 14.25 8.73 -6.76
N PRO A 98 15.12 9.72 -7.05
CA PRO A 98 14.93 11.10 -6.60
C PRO A 98 13.55 11.65 -6.97
N GLU A 99 13.06 11.33 -8.17
CA GLU A 99 11.75 11.76 -8.65
C GLU A 99 10.58 11.22 -7.82
N ALA A 100 10.71 10.02 -7.24
CA ALA A 100 9.70 9.48 -6.33
C ALA A 100 9.70 10.26 -5.00
N HIS A 101 10.88 10.56 -4.45
CA HIS A 101 11.00 11.38 -3.25
C HIS A 101 10.53 12.83 -3.47
N GLU A 102 10.74 13.39 -4.66
CA GLU A 102 10.23 14.70 -5.04
C GLU A 102 8.70 14.73 -5.11
N ALA A 103 8.07 13.67 -5.65
CA ALA A 103 6.62 13.56 -5.67
C ALA A 103 6.03 13.50 -4.25
N GLU A 104 6.64 12.72 -3.36
CA GLU A 104 6.27 12.67 -1.93
C GLU A 104 6.42 14.03 -1.25
N ARG A 105 7.57 14.72 -1.42
CA ARG A 105 7.78 16.06 -0.85
C ARG A 105 6.79 17.09 -1.37
N PHE A 106 6.49 17.07 -2.67
CA PHE A 106 5.52 17.98 -3.27
C PHE A 106 4.13 17.87 -2.65
N ALA A 107 3.73 16.66 -2.25
CA ALA A 107 2.46 16.42 -1.56
C ALA A 107 2.50 16.87 -0.09
N GLN A 108 3.67 16.91 0.55
CA GLN A 108 3.85 17.42 1.92
C GLN A 108 3.85 18.96 1.97
N ASP A 109 4.47 19.63 1.00
CA ASP A 109 4.78 21.06 1.05
C ASP A 109 3.61 22.02 0.72
N ALA A 110 2.42 21.50 0.41
CA ALA A 110 1.32 22.35 -0.02
C ALA A 110 -0.05 21.89 0.52
N PRO A 111 -0.45 22.43 1.67
CA PRO A 111 -1.74 22.13 2.25
C PRO A 111 -2.82 22.97 1.56
N ASP A 112 -3.23 22.56 0.36
CA ASP A 112 -4.63 22.71 0.03
C ASP A 112 -5.34 21.50 0.65
N ASP A 113 -5.72 21.64 1.91
CA ASP A 113 -6.46 20.65 2.70
C ASP A 113 -7.98 20.73 2.47
N VAL A 114 -8.41 21.63 1.59
CA VAL A 114 -9.81 21.84 1.28
C VAL A 114 -10.18 21.02 0.06
N VAL A 115 -11.07 20.04 0.24
CA VAL A 115 -11.67 19.30 -0.88
C VAL A 115 -12.40 20.29 -1.81
N PRO A 116 -12.01 20.38 -3.11
CA PRO A 116 -12.66 21.24 -4.09
C PRO A 116 -14.17 21.01 -4.14
N ALA A 117 -14.94 22.09 -4.27
CA ALA A 117 -16.41 22.04 -4.23
C ALA A 117 -16.99 21.08 -5.27
N CYS A 118 -16.43 21.03 -6.48
CA CYS A 118 -16.88 20.15 -7.56
C CYS A 118 -16.79 18.65 -7.22
N LEU A 119 -15.88 18.24 -6.31
CA LEU A 119 -15.76 16.83 -5.90
C LEU A 119 -16.78 16.41 -4.83
N ARG A 120 -17.45 17.36 -4.17
CA ARG A 120 -18.45 17.06 -3.12
C ARG A 120 -19.75 16.50 -3.68
N GLU A 121 -20.00 16.69 -4.97
CA GLU A 121 -21.18 16.19 -5.68
C GLU A 121 -20.94 14.85 -6.39
N GLY A 122 -19.78 14.23 -6.15
CA GLY A 122 -19.43 12.95 -6.72
C GLY A 122 -18.72 13.05 -8.06
N GLY A 123 -18.45 11.89 -8.66
CA GLY A 123 -17.61 11.79 -9.85
C GLY A 123 -17.07 10.38 -10.04
N HIS A 124 -15.92 10.29 -10.73
CA HIS A 124 -15.20 9.05 -10.88
C HIS A 124 -13.67 9.22 -10.81
N ILE A 125 -12.98 8.15 -10.43
CA ILE A 125 -11.54 8.01 -10.41
C ILE A 125 -11.11 7.60 -11.82
N GLU A 126 -10.48 8.53 -12.54
CA GLU A 126 -9.95 8.31 -13.89
C GLU A 126 -8.65 7.49 -13.84
N ARG A 127 -7.76 7.82 -12.90
CA ARG A 127 -6.44 7.18 -12.79
C ARG A 127 -6.00 7.04 -11.34
N ARG A 128 -5.29 5.96 -11.02
CA ARG A 128 -4.70 5.69 -9.70
C ARG A 128 -3.21 5.48 -9.82
N GLN A 129 -2.43 6.18 -9.00
CA GLN A 129 -0.99 5.99 -8.88
C GLN A 129 -0.57 5.95 -7.41
N THR A 130 0.74 5.82 -7.17
CA THR A 130 1.29 5.61 -5.83
C THR A 130 1.28 6.84 -4.95
N THR A 131 1.36 8.04 -5.53
CA THR A 131 1.34 9.32 -4.78
C THR A 131 0.23 10.27 -5.21
N TYR A 132 -0.57 9.91 -6.22
CA TYR A 132 -1.73 10.70 -6.61
C TYR A 132 -2.80 9.88 -7.30
N TRP A 133 -4.06 10.34 -7.20
CA TRP A 133 -5.18 9.88 -8.03
C TRP A 133 -5.71 11.04 -8.88
N ASP A 134 -6.12 10.74 -10.11
CA ASP A 134 -6.86 11.66 -10.96
C ASP A 134 -8.35 11.37 -10.83
N LEU A 135 -9.10 12.40 -10.49
CA LEU A 135 -10.53 12.41 -10.29
C LEU A 135 -11.18 13.30 -11.34
N VAL A 136 -12.38 12.93 -11.78
CA VAL A 136 -13.24 13.76 -12.61
C VAL A 136 -14.55 13.92 -11.86
N SER A 137 -14.85 15.15 -11.48
CA SER A 137 -16.13 15.49 -10.82
C SER A 137 -17.32 15.27 -11.75
N ARG A 138 -18.53 15.27 -11.18
CA ARG A 138 -19.80 15.12 -11.92
C ARG A 138 -19.97 16.17 -13.03
N ASP A 139 -19.47 17.39 -12.83
CA ASP A 139 -19.52 18.47 -13.83
C ASP A 139 -18.44 18.35 -14.94
N GLY A 140 -17.57 17.34 -14.86
CA GLY A 140 -16.49 17.10 -15.80
C GLY A 140 -15.16 17.79 -15.44
N SER A 141 -15.08 18.53 -14.34
CA SER A 141 -13.84 19.19 -13.91
C SER A 141 -12.81 18.15 -13.45
N PRO A 142 -11.62 18.11 -14.06
CA PRO A 142 -10.56 17.18 -13.69
C PRO A 142 -9.75 17.73 -12.51
N VAL A 143 -9.59 16.92 -11.47
CA VAL A 143 -8.87 17.24 -10.25
C VAL A 143 -7.87 16.14 -9.95
N ARG A 144 -6.61 16.52 -9.71
CA ARG A 144 -5.60 15.60 -9.20
C ARG A 144 -5.49 15.75 -7.69
N VAL A 145 -5.66 14.64 -6.97
CA VAL A 145 -5.38 14.55 -5.54
C VAL A 145 -4.03 13.90 -5.32
N HIS A 146 -3.07 14.67 -4.83
CA HIS A 146 -1.78 14.18 -4.37
C HIS A 146 -1.87 13.81 -2.89
N PHE A 147 -1.08 12.83 -2.49
CA PHE A 147 -0.97 12.38 -1.11
C PHE A 147 0.44 11.88 -0.81
N ALA A 148 0.88 12.04 0.43
CA ALA A 148 2.19 11.62 0.90
C ALA A 148 2.12 10.88 2.23
N GLY A 149 3.11 10.03 2.48
CA GLY A 149 3.15 9.21 3.70
C GLY A 149 1.93 8.30 3.81
N VAL A 150 1.62 7.59 2.72
CA VAL A 150 0.46 6.68 2.66
C VAL A 150 0.64 5.55 3.67
N ALA A 151 -0.28 5.47 4.63
CA ALA A 151 -0.36 4.33 5.54
C ALA A 151 -1.22 3.22 4.94
N GLU A 152 -2.29 3.59 4.23
CA GLU A 152 -3.23 2.64 3.65
C GLU A 152 -4.00 3.25 2.48
N ARG A 153 -4.44 2.39 1.56
CA ARG A 153 -5.40 2.77 0.52
C ARG A 153 -6.28 1.59 0.13
N ARG A 154 -7.52 1.88 -0.23
CA ARG A 154 -8.49 0.91 -0.72
C ARG A 154 -9.22 1.45 -1.93
N PHE A 155 -9.37 0.61 -2.94
CA PHE A 155 -10.13 0.91 -4.13
C PHE A 155 -11.27 -0.09 -4.27
N HIS A 156 -12.50 0.41 -4.20
CA HIS A 156 -13.70 -0.41 -4.37
C HIS A 156 -14.26 -0.33 -5.80
N GLY A 157 -14.25 0.86 -6.39
CA GLY A 157 -14.78 1.11 -7.72
C GLY A 157 -14.44 2.51 -8.20
N PRO A 158 -14.61 2.79 -9.50
CA PRO A 158 -14.23 4.07 -10.07
C PRO A 158 -15.20 5.19 -9.64
N THR A 159 -16.48 4.93 -9.44
CA THR A 159 -17.47 5.95 -9.13
C THR A 159 -17.56 6.25 -7.64
N PHE A 160 -17.84 7.51 -7.29
CA PHE A 160 -18.09 7.94 -5.92
C PHE A 160 -19.19 9.00 -5.88
N ASP A 161 -19.99 9.00 -4.80
CA ASP A 161 -21.09 9.95 -4.63
C ASP A 161 -20.65 11.29 -4.04
N ALA A 162 -19.57 11.29 -3.25
CA ALA A 162 -18.94 12.46 -2.68
C ALA A 162 -17.49 12.16 -2.30
N VAL A 163 -16.68 13.22 -2.22
CA VAL A 163 -15.33 13.19 -1.63
C VAL A 163 -15.32 14.00 -0.34
N SER A 164 -14.79 13.39 0.72
CA SER A 164 -14.61 14.05 2.01
C SER A 164 -13.22 13.77 2.55
N LEU A 165 -12.64 14.76 3.23
CA LEU A 165 -11.36 14.65 3.93
C LEU A 165 -11.62 14.75 5.43
N PHE A 166 -11.17 13.74 6.17
CA PHE A 166 -11.43 13.61 7.59
C PHE A 166 -10.14 13.66 8.40
N ASP A 167 -10.17 14.38 9.51
CA ASP A 167 -9.18 14.32 10.58
C ASP A 167 -9.57 13.27 11.64
N GLU A 168 -10.85 12.91 11.70
CA GLU A 168 -11.43 11.86 12.55
C GLU A 168 -12.38 11.01 11.71
N HIS A 169 -12.13 9.71 11.62
CA HIS A 169 -12.95 8.74 10.87
C HIS A 169 -12.64 7.31 11.38
N GLU A 170 -13.56 6.38 11.27
CA GLU A 170 -13.36 4.98 11.72
C GLU A 170 -12.13 4.30 11.09
N VAL A 171 -11.77 4.68 9.85
CA VAL A 171 -10.59 4.14 9.15
C VAL A 171 -9.29 4.63 9.74
N LEU A 172 -9.32 5.80 10.41
CA LEU A 172 -8.19 6.41 11.10
C LEU A 172 -7.99 5.81 12.50
N ALA A 173 -9.00 5.20 13.11
CA ALA A 173 -8.89 4.56 14.43
C ALA A 173 -7.69 3.60 14.51
N HIS A 174 -7.47 2.82 13.46
CA HIS A 174 -6.32 1.90 13.33
C HIS A 174 -4.95 2.55 13.36
N HIS A 175 -4.87 3.83 13.00
CA HIS A 175 -3.62 4.54 12.87
C HIS A 175 -3.40 5.53 14.02
N HIS A 176 -4.49 6.08 14.58
CA HIS A 176 -4.46 7.08 15.64
C HIS A 176 -4.56 6.49 17.04
N GLU A 177 -5.12 5.30 17.20
CA GLU A 177 -5.21 4.63 18.50
C GLU A 177 -3.99 3.73 18.74
N PRO A 178 -3.62 3.49 20.01
CA PRO A 178 -2.80 2.34 20.35
C PRO A 178 -3.42 1.07 19.77
N SER A 179 -2.59 0.15 19.28
CA SER A 179 -3.06 -1.18 18.91
C SER A 179 -3.06 -2.09 20.14
N ALA A 180 -4.03 -2.99 20.20
CA ALA A 180 -4.12 -4.02 21.22
C ALA A 180 -4.41 -5.39 20.60
N ARG A 181 -4.12 -6.43 21.38
CA ARG A 181 -4.46 -7.81 21.08
C ARG A 181 -5.49 -8.31 22.07
N VAL A 182 -6.48 -9.05 21.58
CA VAL A 182 -7.46 -9.73 22.41
C VAL A 182 -7.10 -11.20 22.48
N TYR A 183 -6.80 -11.66 23.68
CA TYR A 183 -6.63 -13.07 23.98
C TYR A 183 -7.89 -13.60 24.64
N ALA A 184 -8.31 -14.80 24.28
CA ALA A 184 -9.39 -15.47 24.98
C ALA A 184 -9.10 -16.94 25.24
N SER A 185 -9.68 -17.46 26.31
CA SER A 185 -9.69 -18.88 26.66
C SER A 185 -11.09 -19.32 27.10
N GLY A 186 -11.44 -20.58 26.83
CA GLY A 186 -12.76 -21.14 27.17
C GLY A 186 -13.07 -22.45 26.44
N MET A 187 -14.26 -22.99 26.69
CA MET A 187 -14.76 -24.16 25.95
C MET A 187 -14.97 -23.79 24.47
N ARG A 188 -14.82 -24.77 23.58
CA ARG A 188 -14.94 -24.57 22.12
C ARG A 188 -16.26 -23.91 21.73
N GLU A 189 -17.35 -24.27 22.38
CA GLU A 189 -18.69 -23.74 22.15
C GLU A 189 -18.77 -22.23 22.47
N VAL A 190 -18.09 -21.81 23.53
CA VAL A 190 -17.99 -20.39 23.92
C VAL A 190 -17.17 -19.62 22.89
N GLN A 191 -16.12 -20.22 22.33
CA GLN A 191 -15.30 -19.61 21.29
C GLN A 191 -16.02 -19.50 19.93
N GLU A 192 -16.88 -20.46 19.59
CA GLU A 192 -17.71 -20.40 18.38
C GLU A 192 -18.77 -19.28 18.51
N ALA A 193 -19.50 -19.22 19.62
CA ALA A 193 -20.45 -18.13 19.90
C ALA A 193 -19.78 -16.75 19.93
N ALA A 194 -18.59 -16.67 20.49
CA ALA A 194 -17.71 -15.50 20.46
C ALA A 194 -17.34 -15.06 19.03
N ARG A 195 -16.93 -16.00 18.17
CA ARG A 195 -16.60 -15.74 16.77
C ARG A 195 -17.82 -15.25 15.99
N GLU A 196 -19.00 -15.78 16.27
CA GLU A 196 -20.26 -15.32 15.68
C GLU A 196 -20.63 -13.92 16.15
N ALA A 197 -20.50 -13.63 17.44
CA ALA A 197 -20.79 -12.30 17.97
C ALA A 197 -19.81 -11.24 17.44
N LEU A 198 -18.53 -11.59 17.30
CA LEU A 198 -17.53 -10.76 16.62
C LEU A 198 -17.86 -10.56 15.14
N ALA A 199 -18.29 -11.62 14.45
CA ALA A 199 -18.73 -11.50 13.06
C ALA A 199 -19.92 -10.55 12.95
N ALA A 200 -20.93 -10.71 13.80
CA ALA A 200 -22.12 -9.88 13.82
C ALA A 200 -21.81 -8.41 14.15
N TYR A 201 -20.87 -8.15 15.05
CA TYR A 201 -20.39 -6.80 15.33
C TYR A 201 -19.73 -6.17 14.10
N LEU A 202 -18.84 -6.92 13.42
CA LEU A 202 -18.11 -6.43 12.25
C LEU A 202 -18.96 -6.34 10.98
N GLU A 203 -20.00 -7.16 10.86
CA GLU A 203 -20.94 -7.18 9.72
C GLU A 203 -22.12 -6.22 9.94
N GLY A 204 -22.41 -5.87 11.19
CA GLY A 204 -23.54 -5.02 11.58
C GLY A 204 -23.33 -3.53 11.35
N ASP A 205 -22.09 -3.09 11.12
CA ASP A 205 -21.79 -1.70 10.80
C ASP A 205 -21.50 -1.54 9.30
N PRO A 206 -22.50 -1.08 8.49
CA PRO A 206 -22.29 -0.82 7.07
C PRO A 206 -21.29 0.34 6.82
N GLY A 207 -20.93 1.09 7.86
CA GLY A 207 -19.86 2.09 7.84
C GLY A 207 -18.48 1.46 7.74
N LEU A 208 -18.26 0.28 8.35
CA LEU A 208 -16.93 -0.36 8.41
C LEU A 208 -16.34 -0.56 7.01
N LEU A 209 -15.44 0.35 6.65
CA LEU A 209 -14.69 0.28 5.40
C LEU A 209 -13.64 -0.85 5.42
N ARG A 210 -13.36 -1.43 6.60
CA ARG A 210 -12.43 -2.56 6.80
C ARG A 210 -13.16 -3.89 6.78
N ARG A 211 -12.48 -4.93 6.30
CA ARG A 211 -13.03 -6.29 6.28
C ARG A 211 -12.68 -7.03 7.56
N ARG A 212 -13.52 -8.00 7.92
CA ARG A 212 -13.33 -8.85 9.10
C ARG A 212 -11.97 -9.55 9.17
N ASP A 213 -11.48 -10.05 8.04
CA ASP A 213 -10.19 -10.75 7.93
C ASP A 213 -9.00 -9.86 8.31
N GLU A 214 -9.17 -8.54 8.34
CA GLU A 214 -8.13 -7.59 8.73
C GLU A 214 -7.95 -7.49 10.25
N TYR A 215 -8.97 -7.85 11.04
CA TYR A 215 -8.92 -7.79 12.51
C TYR A 215 -8.55 -9.14 13.15
N VAL A 216 -8.86 -10.26 12.48
CA VAL A 216 -8.66 -11.58 13.06
C VAL A 216 -7.17 -11.90 13.10
N ALA A 217 -6.63 -12.04 14.32
CA ALA A 217 -5.24 -12.44 14.53
C ALA A 217 -5.13 -13.98 14.57
N GLY A 218 -4.06 -14.52 13.99
CA GLY A 218 -3.71 -15.95 14.10
C GLY A 218 -4.19 -16.83 12.95
N THR A 219 -3.58 -18.01 12.83
CA THR A 219 -4.04 -19.05 11.92
C THR A 219 -5.25 -19.77 12.53
N ARG A 220 -6.14 -20.30 11.69
CA ARG A 220 -7.36 -21.03 12.10
C ARG A 220 -7.07 -22.08 13.21
N ALA A 221 -5.89 -22.70 13.13
CA ALA A 221 -5.39 -23.71 14.06
C ALA A 221 -5.17 -23.21 15.51
N GLN A 222 -4.75 -21.95 15.73
CA GLN A 222 -4.46 -21.45 17.09
C GLN A 222 -5.71 -21.26 17.94
N VAL A 223 -6.88 -21.17 17.32
CA VAL A 223 -8.14 -21.03 18.05
C VAL A 223 -8.73 -22.39 18.41
N ASP A 224 -8.43 -23.44 17.63
CA ASP A 224 -9.00 -24.77 17.83
C ASP A 224 -8.49 -25.46 19.10
N ASP A 225 -7.36 -25.00 19.66
CA ASP A 225 -6.79 -25.48 20.93
C ASP A 225 -7.42 -24.86 22.20
N GLY A 226 -8.44 -24.00 22.07
CA GLY A 226 -9.18 -23.45 23.21
C GLY A 226 -8.52 -22.24 23.89
N PHE A 227 -7.40 -21.74 23.38
CA PHE A 227 -6.74 -20.52 23.85
C PHE A 227 -5.95 -19.85 22.72
N GLY A 228 -6.05 -18.53 22.57
CA GLY A 228 -5.27 -17.83 21.54
C GLY A 228 -5.56 -16.34 21.40
N CYS A 229 -4.77 -15.69 20.56
CA CYS A 229 -5.05 -14.34 20.09
C CYS A 229 -6.19 -14.43 19.06
N ILE A 230 -7.29 -13.73 19.29
CA ILE A 230 -8.46 -13.74 18.39
C ILE A 230 -8.51 -12.49 17.53
N LEU A 231 -8.00 -11.36 18.06
CA LEU A 231 -8.04 -10.07 17.38
C LEU A 231 -6.76 -9.29 17.61
N GLN A 232 -6.32 -8.58 16.58
CA GLN A 232 -5.35 -7.50 16.66
C GLN A 232 -5.93 -6.28 15.94
N GLY A 233 -5.99 -5.13 16.62
CA GLY A 233 -6.62 -3.93 16.06
C GLY A 233 -6.51 -2.71 16.98
N PRO A 234 -7.27 -1.64 16.71
CA PRO A 234 -7.38 -0.48 17.59
C PRO A 234 -7.83 -0.90 18.99
N GLU A 235 -7.34 -0.22 20.02
CA GLU A 235 -7.67 -0.53 21.40
C GLU A 235 -9.18 -0.42 21.70
N SER A 236 -9.88 0.55 21.09
CA SER A 236 -11.34 0.68 21.20
C SER A 236 -12.07 -0.59 20.75
N VAL A 237 -11.79 -1.05 19.52
CA VAL A 237 -12.34 -2.27 18.96
C VAL A 237 -11.95 -3.49 19.80
N ALA A 238 -10.70 -3.58 20.24
CA ALA A 238 -10.23 -4.68 21.08
C ALA A 238 -11.01 -4.77 22.40
N ARG A 239 -11.31 -3.64 23.04
CA ARG A 239 -12.13 -3.59 24.26
C ARG A 239 -13.57 -4.00 24.00
N GLU A 240 -14.20 -3.47 22.96
CA GLU A 240 -15.58 -3.85 22.62
C GLU A 240 -15.70 -5.35 22.34
N VAL A 241 -14.74 -5.91 21.60
CA VAL A 241 -14.70 -7.35 21.34
C VAL A 241 -14.47 -8.13 22.63
N ALA A 242 -13.54 -7.73 23.49
CA ALA A 242 -13.34 -8.40 24.78
C ALA A 242 -14.60 -8.38 25.66
N GLU A 243 -15.37 -7.28 25.68
CA GLU A 243 -16.65 -7.21 26.40
C GLU A 243 -17.70 -8.16 25.83
N VAL A 244 -17.80 -8.27 24.50
CA VAL A 244 -18.69 -9.23 23.83
C VAL A 244 -18.31 -10.67 24.20
N LEU A 245 -17.01 -10.98 24.19
CA LEU A 245 -16.49 -12.29 24.60
C LEU A 245 -16.85 -12.61 26.06
N GLN A 246 -16.67 -11.64 26.97
CA GLN A 246 -16.99 -11.80 28.38
C GLN A 246 -18.49 -12.00 28.62
N LYS A 247 -19.36 -11.25 27.91
CA LYS A 247 -20.82 -11.42 27.96
C LYS A 247 -21.26 -12.81 27.47
N ALA A 248 -20.50 -13.43 26.56
CA ALA A 248 -20.71 -14.79 26.10
C ALA A 248 -20.13 -15.87 27.05
N GLY A 249 -19.52 -15.47 28.17
CA GLY A 249 -18.94 -16.39 29.17
C GLY A 249 -17.49 -16.80 28.90
N ALA A 250 -16.80 -16.18 27.93
CA ALA A 250 -15.38 -16.41 27.70
C ALA A 250 -14.51 -15.62 28.68
N ALA A 251 -13.36 -16.18 29.07
CA ALA A 251 -12.31 -15.38 29.67
C ALA A 251 -11.57 -14.63 28.56
N ALA A 252 -11.62 -13.30 28.56
CA ALA A 252 -10.94 -12.46 27.57
C ALA A 252 -10.10 -11.36 28.22
N SER A 253 -8.91 -11.11 27.67
CA SER A 253 -7.99 -10.05 28.09
C SER A 253 -7.53 -9.21 26.90
N VAL A 254 -7.38 -7.91 27.15
CA VAL A 254 -6.86 -6.93 26.18
C VAL A 254 -5.43 -6.58 26.58
N ILE A 255 -4.48 -6.80 25.69
CA ILE A 255 -3.06 -6.51 25.90
C ILE A 255 -2.63 -5.45 24.90
N ALA A 256 -2.14 -4.30 25.40
CA ALA A 256 -1.55 -3.27 24.55
C ALA A 256 -0.38 -3.84 23.75
N HIS A 257 -0.34 -3.54 22.45
CA HIS A 257 0.61 -4.11 21.50
C HIS A 257 1.55 -3.08 20.90
N ALA A 258 1.04 -1.92 20.48
CA ALA A 258 1.84 -0.85 19.91
C ALA A 258 1.27 0.53 20.28
N PRO A 259 2.12 1.56 20.43
CA PRO A 259 1.66 2.94 20.58
C PRO A 259 0.92 3.43 19.32
N PRO A 260 0.17 4.55 19.42
CA PRO A 260 -0.46 5.16 18.27
C PRO A 260 0.58 5.59 17.22
N GLY A 261 0.18 5.56 15.95
CA GLY A 261 1.02 5.92 14.82
C GLY A 261 1.17 7.43 14.62
N ALA A 262 1.74 7.79 13.46
CA ALA A 262 1.78 9.18 13.02
C ALA A 262 0.36 9.76 12.83
N ARG A 263 0.23 11.09 12.83
CA ARG A 263 -1.05 11.74 12.55
C ARG A 263 -1.37 11.64 11.06
N TYR A 264 -2.35 10.81 10.73
CA TYR A 264 -2.89 10.66 9.37
C TYR A 264 -4.24 11.36 9.20
N ARG A 265 -4.66 11.52 7.95
CA ARG A 265 -5.99 11.97 7.53
C ARG A 265 -6.56 10.96 6.55
N ALA A 266 -7.88 10.93 6.42
CA ALA A 266 -8.57 10.00 5.53
C ALA A 266 -9.32 10.75 4.43
N LEU A 267 -8.91 10.52 3.18
CA LEU A 267 -9.70 10.91 2.02
C LEU A 267 -10.65 9.76 1.66
N VAL A 268 -11.95 9.98 1.81
CA VAL A 268 -12.99 8.98 1.58
C VAL A 268 -13.80 9.36 0.34
N LEU A 269 -13.93 8.40 -0.59
CA LEU A 269 -14.66 8.49 -1.86
C LEU A 269 -15.64 7.30 -1.93
N GLY A 270 -16.74 7.40 -1.18
CA GLY A 270 -17.64 6.27 -0.97
C GLY A 270 -16.93 5.12 -0.24
N ARG A 271 -16.79 3.96 -0.90
CA ARG A 271 -16.09 2.78 -0.35
C ARG A 271 -14.59 2.74 -0.67
N SER A 272 -14.11 3.66 -1.48
CA SER A 272 -12.68 3.84 -1.74
C SER A 272 -12.13 4.86 -0.73
N PHE A 273 -10.90 4.65 -0.24
CA PHE A 273 -10.28 5.62 0.66
C PHE A 273 -8.76 5.60 0.57
N ILE A 274 -8.13 6.68 1.03
CA ILE A 274 -6.69 6.81 1.23
C ILE A 274 -6.47 7.34 2.64
N VAL A 275 -5.58 6.69 3.39
CA VAL A 275 -5.04 7.18 4.66
C VAL A 275 -3.61 7.61 4.42
N ALA A 276 -3.34 8.91 4.59
CA ALA A 276 -2.04 9.52 4.32
C ALA A 276 -1.77 10.69 5.27
N SER A 277 -0.50 11.08 5.43
CA SER A 277 -0.13 12.15 6.36
C SER A 277 -0.39 13.54 5.78
N ALA A 278 -0.41 13.66 4.45
CA ALA A 278 -0.70 14.90 3.74
C ALA A 278 -1.53 14.64 2.48
N PHE A 279 -2.34 15.64 2.11
CA PHE A 279 -3.14 15.67 0.88
C PHE A 279 -3.03 17.04 0.24
N ARG A 280 -3.06 17.08 -1.09
CA ARG A 280 -3.13 18.31 -1.88
C ARG A 280 -4.03 18.10 -3.10
N PHE A 281 -4.92 19.05 -3.37
CA PHE A 281 -5.73 19.07 -4.57
C PHE A 281 -5.18 20.05 -5.60
N SER A 282 -5.22 19.70 -6.88
CA SER A 282 -4.86 20.61 -7.96
C SER A 282 -5.79 20.41 -9.16
N ALA A 283 -6.16 21.52 -9.80
CA ALA A 283 -6.86 21.45 -11.08
C ALA A 283 -5.92 20.85 -12.13
N ARG A 284 -6.37 19.83 -12.86
CA ARG A 284 -5.61 19.27 -13.97
C ARG A 284 -5.99 20.04 -15.24
N ALA A 285 -5.01 20.36 -16.08
CA ALA A 285 -5.34 20.85 -17.41
C ALA A 285 -6.14 19.75 -18.14
N ALA A 286 -7.31 20.09 -18.68
CA ALA A 286 -8.11 19.15 -19.45
C ALA A 286 -7.21 18.50 -20.51
N SER A 287 -7.08 17.18 -20.45
CA SER A 287 -6.32 16.42 -21.42
C SER A 287 -6.88 16.77 -22.80
N ARG A 288 -6.13 17.49 -23.62
CA ARG A 288 -6.50 17.66 -25.03
C ARG A 288 -6.36 16.28 -25.66
N THR A 289 -7.44 15.51 -25.64
CA THR A 289 -7.51 14.23 -26.34
C THR A 289 -7.24 14.54 -27.80
N SER A 290 -6.07 14.14 -28.30
CA SER A 290 -5.75 14.19 -29.72
C SER A 290 -6.77 13.28 -30.41
N ARG A 291 -7.75 13.90 -31.07
CA ARG A 291 -8.67 13.23 -31.99
C ARG A 291 -7.93 12.80 -33.24
#